data_AF-A0A9N9DIJ6-F1
#
_entry.id   AF-A0A9N9DIJ6-F1
#
_cell.length_a   1.000
_cell.length_b   1.000
_cell.length_c   1.000
_cell.angle_alpha   90.00
_cell.angle_beta   90.00
_cell.angle_gamma   90.00
#
_symmetry.space_group_name_H-M   'P 1'
#
loop_
_entity.id
_entity.type
_entity.pdbx_description
1 polymer ?
#
loop_
_entity_poly.entity_id
_entity_poly.type
_entity_poly.pdbx_seq_one_letter_code
_entity_poly.pdbx_strand_id
1 'polypeptide(L)'
;MESEIVDERAQLQWKEGMMEFEEIGLSHLKETSSAVQKKQISTYKRNASKIDEETVSATSTKKAKTFNVSFDEYVENDRSDISDDSEILDVEPLSGWEFDTPMPSWLKKAMERHKTLTTAQTDPSEKFELAKQQIWWRIIDASDSNIVQDFVSEEEFSELNAIFSNVLSIGHQNDWTVLEPVTERCLQSLAKLDNEQIRKIGEMVKYEGILGAVCELRKIIQNIEELNLEDSDLFDDEPTNNKTLSFVLEEYDYLDKEVGYILELVRYTCEMLGKKFRNEISERDIDMFIKRHIFACFDDILDTHFGEMVSRSSRDRRSEATDAPDRVEGFHLDWMFTRHDLGKDKSYGREFSLCERAGSKIDNDTKNFSDILKVLKTLRDMHRSLVKAIAIESGGALSKQVLNACNKLIMPGFASSWFYLRAVLIIYVGGGFYASFELGKFDIPTSYDELWKLTKIARIMLQIKKLLRFTVSRFKRIMERAEKEKFLPGKVTIIEAKETRTPNKPKKNETTKV
;
A
#
# COMPACT_ATOMS: atom_id res chain seq x y z
N MET A 1 3.94 -45.59 38.72
CA MET A 1 4.03 -46.60 37.64
C MET A 1 2.75 -46.66 36.81
N GLU A 2 1.54 -46.65 37.40
CA GLU A 2 0.28 -46.60 36.61
C GLU A 2 -0.05 -45.21 36.01
N SER A 3 0.48 -44.11 36.57
CA SER A 3 0.23 -42.75 36.07
C SER A 3 1.05 -42.36 34.83
N GLU A 4 2.24 -42.93 34.64
CA GLU A 4 3.09 -42.66 33.45
C GLU A 4 2.60 -43.43 32.22
N ILE A 5 2.03 -44.62 32.41
CA ILE A 5 1.51 -45.46 31.31
C ILE A 5 0.23 -44.86 30.69
N VAL A 6 -0.53 -44.08 31.45
CA VAL A 6 -1.74 -43.39 30.96
C VAL A 6 -1.38 -42.18 30.07
N ASP A 7 -0.25 -41.52 30.32
CA ASP A 7 0.20 -40.36 29.56
C ASP A 7 0.81 -40.76 28.20
N GLU A 8 1.63 -41.81 28.15
CA GLU A 8 2.17 -42.33 26.87
C GLU A 8 1.08 -42.85 25.93
N ARG A 9 0.02 -43.46 26.49
CA ARG A 9 -1.10 -43.99 25.70
C ARG A 9 -1.94 -42.86 25.11
N ALA A 10 -2.13 -41.77 25.85
CA ALA A 10 -2.82 -40.58 25.37
C ALA A 10 -2.03 -39.85 24.28
N GLN A 11 -0.69 -39.75 24.42
CA GLN A 11 0.17 -39.17 23.39
C GLN A 11 0.20 -39.99 22.10
N LEU A 12 0.19 -41.32 22.20
CA LEU A 12 0.09 -42.20 21.03
C LEU A 12 -1.26 -42.07 20.32
N GLN A 13 -2.37 -42.03 21.06
CA GLN A 13 -3.70 -41.80 20.49
C GLN A 13 -3.84 -40.42 19.83
N TRP A 14 -3.20 -39.38 20.39
CA TRP A 14 -3.20 -38.06 19.79
C TRP A 14 -2.38 -38.01 18.49
N LYS A 15 -1.23 -38.71 18.43
CA LYS A 15 -0.44 -38.85 17.21
C LYS A 15 -1.16 -39.66 16.12
N GLU A 16 -1.84 -40.75 16.48
CA GLU A 16 -2.65 -41.52 15.54
C GLU A 16 -3.82 -40.70 15.00
N GLY A 17 -4.53 -39.97 15.87
CA GLY A 17 -5.61 -39.08 15.45
C GLY A 17 -5.14 -37.91 14.58
N MET A 18 -3.92 -37.40 14.81
CA MET A 18 -3.33 -36.35 13.97
C MET A 18 -2.93 -36.87 12.58
N MET A 19 -2.35 -38.08 12.49
CA MET A 19 -2.05 -38.69 11.20
C MET A 19 -3.33 -39.01 10.41
N GLU A 20 -4.37 -39.51 11.08
CA GLU A 20 -5.67 -39.78 10.44
C GLU A 20 -6.37 -38.48 9.99
N PHE A 21 -6.28 -37.41 10.79
CA PHE A 21 -6.78 -36.08 10.41
C PHE A 21 -6.00 -35.48 9.24
N GLU A 22 -4.67 -35.59 9.21
CA GLU A 22 -3.86 -35.13 8.09
C GLU A 22 -4.15 -35.92 6.82
N GLU A 23 -4.24 -37.26 6.89
CA GLU A 23 -4.47 -38.10 5.72
C GLU A 23 -5.88 -37.90 5.14
N ILE A 24 -6.92 -37.98 5.98
CA ILE A 24 -8.32 -37.84 5.56
C ILE A 24 -8.64 -36.38 5.24
N GLY A 25 -8.12 -35.44 6.03
CA GLY A 25 -8.33 -34.00 5.86
C GLY A 25 -7.63 -33.45 4.61
N LEU A 26 -6.37 -33.82 4.34
CA LEU A 26 -5.72 -33.45 3.08
C LEU A 26 -6.41 -34.11 1.88
N SER A 27 -6.90 -35.35 2.02
CA SER A 27 -7.63 -36.01 0.93
C SER A 27 -8.92 -35.25 0.61
N HIS A 28 -9.72 -34.89 1.62
CA HIS A 28 -10.94 -34.11 1.43
C HIS A 28 -10.67 -32.70 0.88
N LEU A 29 -9.60 -32.04 1.33
CA LEU A 29 -9.16 -30.73 0.79
C LEU A 29 -8.71 -30.83 -0.67
N LYS A 30 -8.00 -31.89 -1.04
CA LYS A 30 -7.60 -32.16 -2.44
C LYS A 30 -8.81 -32.47 -3.31
N GLU A 31 -9.76 -33.26 -2.83
CA GLU A 31 -11.00 -33.58 -3.55
C GLU A 31 -11.90 -32.36 -3.73
N THR A 32 -12.09 -31.54 -2.69
CA THR A 32 -12.85 -30.29 -2.79
C THR A 32 -12.16 -29.27 -3.69
N SER A 33 -10.84 -29.10 -3.58
CA SER A 33 -10.06 -28.24 -4.49
C SER A 33 -10.16 -28.72 -5.95
N SER A 34 -10.06 -30.03 -6.19
CA SER A 34 -10.23 -30.61 -7.53
C SER A 34 -11.65 -30.43 -8.06
N ALA A 35 -12.67 -30.54 -7.21
CA ALA A 35 -14.06 -30.29 -7.57
C ALA A 35 -14.31 -28.81 -7.92
N VAL A 36 -13.72 -27.88 -7.17
CA VAL A 36 -13.78 -26.44 -7.45
C VAL A 36 -13.08 -26.11 -8.77
N GLN A 37 -11.88 -26.66 -9.01
CA GLN A 37 -11.18 -26.50 -10.28
C GLN A 37 -11.97 -27.10 -11.45
N LYS A 38 -12.54 -28.30 -11.32
CA LYS A 38 -13.40 -28.89 -12.36
C LYS A 38 -14.62 -28.02 -12.65
N LYS A 39 -15.23 -27.40 -11.62
CA LYS A 39 -16.37 -26.50 -11.78
C LYS A 39 -15.98 -25.16 -12.43
N GLN A 40 -14.81 -24.62 -12.12
CA GLN A 40 -14.25 -23.44 -12.79
C GLN A 40 -13.91 -23.73 -14.26
N ILE A 41 -13.26 -24.87 -14.55
CA ILE A 41 -12.97 -25.33 -15.92
C ILE A 41 -14.26 -25.58 -16.71
N SER A 42 -15.28 -26.19 -16.09
CA SER A 42 -16.62 -26.36 -16.66
C SER A 42 -17.28 -25.03 -17.01
N THR A 43 -17.17 -24.04 -16.12
CA THR A 43 -17.74 -22.71 -16.31
C THR A 43 -17.00 -21.96 -17.42
N TYR A 44 -15.67 -22.07 -17.45
CA TYR A 44 -14.84 -21.51 -18.49
C TYR A 44 -15.13 -22.13 -19.86
N LYS A 45 -15.27 -23.47 -19.95
CA LYS A 45 -15.66 -24.17 -21.19
C LYS A 45 -17.06 -23.78 -21.67
N ARG A 46 -18.01 -23.61 -20.74
CA ARG A 46 -19.38 -23.16 -21.07
C ARG A 46 -19.40 -21.70 -21.58
N ASN A 47 -18.54 -20.85 -21.05
CA ASN A 47 -18.39 -19.47 -21.50
C ASN A 47 -17.63 -19.39 -22.83
N ALA A 48 -16.63 -20.24 -23.05
CA ALA A 48 -15.92 -20.36 -24.32
C ALA A 48 -16.82 -20.89 -25.45
N SER A 49 -17.69 -21.88 -25.17
CA SER A 49 -18.66 -22.36 -26.17
C SER A 49 -19.74 -21.33 -26.54
N LYS A 50 -20.05 -20.38 -25.63
CA LYS A 50 -20.92 -19.24 -25.95
C LYS A 50 -20.24 -18.21 -26.84
N ILE A 51 -18.92 -18.07 -26.72
CA ILE A 51 -18.11 -17.20 -27.58
C ILE A 51 -17.97 -17.85 -28.97
N ASP A 52 -17.74 -19.17 -29.04
CA ASP A 52 -17.59 -19.88 -30.31
C ASP A 52 -18.90 -19.89 -31.16
N GLU A 53 -20.09 -19.89 -30.55
CA GLU A 53 -21.36 -19.71 -31.29
C GLU A 53 -21.53 -18.30 -31.88
N GLU A 54 -20.96 -17.26 -31.24
CA GLU A 54 -20.93 -15.88 -31.77
C GLU A 54 -19.80 -15.66 -32.80
N THR A 55 -18.82 -16.57 -32.92
CA THR A 55 -17.66 -16.39 -33.81
C THR A 55 -17.67 -17.22 -35.10
N VAL A 56 -18.75 -17.96 -35.41
CA VAL A 56 -18.88 -18.73 -36.67
C VAL A 56 -18.93 -17.84 -37.93
N SER A 57 -18.94 -16.50 -37.83
CA SER A 57 -18.93 -15.61 -39.01
C SER A 57 -17.55 -15.16 -39.51
N ALA A 58 -16.41 -15.66 -39.01
CA ALA A 58 -15.11 -15.29 -39.59
C ALA A 58 -14.06 -16.41 -39.53
N THR A 59 -13.83 -17.03 -40.68
CA THR A 59 -12.90 -18.14 -40.96
C THR A 59 -11.40 -17.78 -40.85
N SER A 60 -10.66 -18.68 -40.16
CA SER A 60 -9.28 -19.21 -40.40
C SER A 60 -8.09 -18.23 -40.48
N THR A 61 -6.87 -18.48 -39.96
CA THR A 61 -6.13 -19.72 -39.72
C THR A 61 -5.01 -19.46 -38.68
N LYS A 62 -4.83 -20.36 -37.70
CA LYS A 62 -3.72 -20.31 -36.71
C LYS A 62 -2.45 -20.97 -37.27
N LYS A 63 -1.29 -20.36 -37.02
CA LYS A 63 -0.02 -21.07 -36.82
C LYS A 63 0.60 -20.60 -35.50
N ALA A 64 0.98 -21.58 -34.68
CA ALA A 64 1.51 -21.41 -33.34
C ALA A 64 2.89 -20.72 -33.33
N LYS A 65 3.06 -19.74 -32.43
CA LYS A 65 4.35 -19.27 -31.95
C LYS A 65 4.33 -19.19 -30.42
N THR A 66 5.39 -19.69 -29.84
CA THR A 66 5.78 -19.68 -28.43
C THR A 66 5.72 -18.28 -27.83
N PHE A 67 5.05 -18.13 -26.68
CA PHE A 67 4.92 -16.87 -25.96
C PHE A 67 6.18 -16.61 -25.10
N ASN A 68 7.09 -15.81 -25.63
CA ASN A 68 7.96 -14.93 -24.85
C ASN A 68 7.44 -13.52 -25.10
N VAL A 69 6.77 -12.90 -24.12
CA VAL A 69 6.24 -11.53 -24.29
C VAL A 69 7.09 -10.57 -23.47
N SER A 70 7.93 -9.85 -24.23
CA SER A 70 8.55 -8.57 -23.87
C SER A 70 7.47 -7.48 -23.79
N PHE A 71 7.69 -6.47 -22.95
CA PHE A 71 6.82 -5.32 -22.67
C PHE A 71 6.69 -4.30 -23.84
N ASP A 72 6.81 -4.71 -25.10
CA ASP A 72 6.77 -3.77 -26.25
C ASP A 72 5.56 -3.91 -27.18
N GLU A 73 4.54 -4.73 -26.86
CA GLU A 73 3.29 -4.75 -27.64
C GLU A 73 2.07 -4.50 -26.76
N TYR A 74 1.76 -3.22 -26.55
CA TYR A 74 0.38 -2.79 -26.43
C TYR A 74 0.11 -1.70 -27.48
N VAL A 75 -0.40 -2.15 -28.62
CA VAL A 75 -1.05 -1.32 -29.62
C VAL A 75 -2.50 -1.15 -29.15
N GLU A 76 -2.87 0.07 -28.76
CA GLU A 76 -4.27 0.50 -28.77
C GLU A 76 -4.81 0.29 -30.20
N ASN A 77 -5.69 -0.70 -30.36
CA ASN A 77 -6.55 -0.84 -31.53
C ASN A 77 -7.88 -0.19 -31.18
N ASP A 78 -7.93 1.13 -31.22
CA ASP A 78 -9.18 1.87 -31.40
C ASP A 78 -8.98 2.84 -32.57
N ARG A 79 -9.55 2.44 -33.72
CA ARG A 79 -9.81 3.35 -34.83
C ARG A 79 -11.03 4.18 -34.46
N SER A 80 -10.85 5.48 -34.32
CA SER A 80 -11.91 6.45 -34.59
C SER A 80 -11.28 7.78 -34.98
N ASP A 81 -11.72 8.27 -36.14
CA ASP A 81 -11.25 9.49 -36.80
C ASP A 81 -11.31 10.72 -35.87
N ILE A 82 -10.27 11.52 -35.96
CA ILE A 82 -10.11 12.81 -35.26
C ILE A 82 -11.15 13.78 -35.82
N SER A 83 -12.02 14.30 -34.96
CA SER A 83 -12.61 15.63 -35.17
C SER A 83 -11.91 16.59 -34.21
N ASP A 84 -11.31 17.60 -34.82
CA ASP A 84 -10.46 18.62 -34.22
C ASP A 84 -11.36 19.74 -33.69
N ASP A 85 -11.74 19.67 -32.41
CA ASP A 85 -12.42 20.76 -31.71
C ASP A 85 -11.89 20.81 -30.27
N SER A 86 -10.75 21.47 -30.10
CA SER A 86 -10.15 21.75 -28.79
C SER A 86 -10.55 23.13 -28.30
N GLU A 87 -11.80 23.28 -27.83
CA GLU A 87 -12.14 24.39 -26.94
C GLU A 87 -11.58 24.11 -25.54
N ILE A 88 -10.37 24.61 -25.30
CA ILE A 88 -9.75 24.67 -23.97
C ILE A 88 -10.46 25.79 -23.20
N LEU A 89 -11.43 25.42 -22.35
CA LEU A 89 -12.08 26.36 -21.45
C LEU A 89 -11.20 26.63 -20.24
N ASP A 90 -10.89 27.92 -20.04
CA ASP A 90 -10.33 28.49 -18.83
C ASP A 90 -11.08 27.96 -17.60
N VAL A 91 -10.39 27.22 -16.74
CA VAL A 91 -10.87 26.95 -15.39
C VAL A 91 -10.66 28.23 -14.60
N GLU A 92 -11.73 28.99 -14.39
CA GLU A 92 -11.75 30.08 -13.40
C GLU A 92 -11.17 29.56 -12.08
N PRO A 93 -10.25 30.31 -11.44
CA PRO A 93 -9.85 29.99 -10.08
C PRO A 93 -11.12 29.98 -9.21
N LEU A 94 -11.21 29.03 -8.28
CA LEU A 94 -12.17 29.08 -7.18
C LEU A 94 -12.36 30.54 -6.76
N SER A 95 -13.58 31.06 -6.88
CA SER A 95 -13.93 32.38 -6.37
C SER A 95 -13.97 32.31 -4.83
N GLY A 96 -12.78 32.23 -4.24
CA GLY A 96 -12.55 32.08 -2.80
C GLY A 96 -11.60 30.92 -2.47
N TRP A 97 -10.54 31.23 -1.72
CA TRP A 97 -9.71 30.21 -1.07
C TRP A 97 -10.56 29.40 -0.07
N GLU A 98 -10.38 28.08 -0.05
CA GLU A 98 -11.31 27.16 0.63
C GLU A 98 -11.11 27.06 2.15
N PHE A 99 -9.94 27.48 2.65
CA PHE A 99 -9.59 27.40 4.07
C PHE A 99 -9.63 28.78 4.76
N ASP A 100 -9.71 28.77 6.09
CA ASP A 100 -9.68 29.98 6.92
C ASP A 100 -8.29 30.64 6.99
N THR A 101 -7.24 29.85 6.80
CA THR A 101 -5.85 30.31 6.77
C THR A 101 -5.54 31.01 5.44
N PRO A 102 -4.51 31.86 5.33
CA PRO A 102 -4.08 32.34 4.01
C PRO A 102 -3.56 31.18 3.15
N MET A 103 -3.67 31.34 1.83
CA MET A 103 -3.07 30.41 0.86
C MET A 103 -1.54 30.47 0.96
N PRO A 104 -0.84 29.33 1.11
CA PRO A 104 0.62 29.32 1.14
C PRO A 104 1.23 29.84 -0.17
N SER A 105 2.35 30.57 -0.09
CA SER A 105 3.00 31.15 -1.27
C SER A 105 3.50 30.09 -2.24
N TRP A 106 4.04 28.98 -1.72
CA TRP A 106 4.50 27.85 -2.53
C TRP A 106 3.36 27.20 -3.32
N LEU A 107 2.14 27.18 -2.78
CA LEU A 107 0.98 26.64 -3.48
C LEU A 107 0.60 27.52 -4.65
N LYS A 108 0.68 28.86 -4.48
CA LYS A 108 0.47 29.80 -5.58
C LYS A 108 1.48 29.57 -6.71
N LYS A 109 2.76 29.41 -6.39
CA LYS A 109 3.80 29.08 -7.38
C LYS A 109 3.54 27.75 -8.08
N ALA A 110 3.10 26.73 -7.32
CA ALA A 110 2.74 25.43 -7.87
C ALA A 110 1.55 25.52 -8.84
N MET A 111 0.54 26.32 -8.52
CA MET A 111 -0.61 26.59 -9.40
C MET A 111 -0.19 27.31 -10.70
N GLU A 112 0.68 28.32 -10.59
CA GLU A 112 1.24 29.04 -11.73
C GLU A 112 2.08 28.09 -12.62
N ARG A 113 2.93 27.26 -12.02
CA ARG A 113 3.72 26.25 -12.75
C ARG A 113 2.85 25.22 -13.44
N HIS A 114 1.83 24.69 -12.77
CA HIS A 114 0.84 23.78 -13.37
C HIS A 114 0.17 24.43 -14.57
N LYS A 115 -0.30 25.68 -14.43
CA LYS A 115 -0.91 26.43 -15.54
C LYS A 115 0.05 26.59 -16.71
N THR A 116 1.29 27.00 -16.46
CA THR A 116 2.31 27.14 -17.52
C THR A 116 2.54 25.82 -18.25
N LEU A 117 2.66 24.71 -17.51
CA LEU A 117 2.85 23.38 -18.10
C LEU A 117 1.67 23.00 -18.99
N THR A 118 0.43 23.17 -18.52
CA THR A 118 -0.77 22.73 -19.25
C THR A 118 -1.18 23.66 -20.40
N THR A 119 -0.79 24.94 -20.36
CA THR A 119 -1.21 25.95 -21.37
C THR A 119 -0.21 26.08 -22.53
N ALA A 120 1.04 25.64 -22.36
CA ALA A 120 2.11 25.87 -23.34
C ALA A 120 2.07 24.98 -24.60
N GLN A 121 1.06 24.12 -24.82
CA GLN A 121 1.27 22.90 -25.61
C GLN A 121 0.39 22.72 -26.85
N THR A 122 1.06 22.48 -27.99
CA THR A 122 0.48 22.00 -29.25
C THR A 122 1.07 20.66 -29.73
N ASP A 123 2.25 20.23 -29.25
CA ASP A 123 2.88 18.95 -29.66
C ASP A 123 2.58 17.77 -28.70
N PRO A 124 2.10 16.61 -29.22
CA PRO A 124 1.82 15.42 -28.40
C PRO A 124 3.02 14.79 -27.69
N SER A 125 4.24 14.89 -28.25
CA SER A 125 5.43 14.26 -27.65
C SER A 125 5.94 15.05 -26.46
N GLU A 126 6.00 16.37 -26.59
CA GLU A 126 6.31 17.28 -25.49
C GLU A 126 5.29 17.16 -24.35
N LYS A 127 3.99 17.09 -24.70
CA LYS A 127 2.91 16.83 -23.74
C LYS A 127 3.11 15.53 -22.96
N PHE A 128 3.55 14.46 -23.62
CA PHE A 128 3.83 13.19 -22.97
C PHE A 128 5.00 13.28 -21.97
N GLU A 129 6.10 13.93 -22.36
CA GLU A 129 7.26 14.09 -21.46
C GLU A 129 6.94 14.97 -20.25
N LEU A 130 6.21 16.07 -20.43
CA LEU A 130 5.80 16.96 -19.34
C LEU A 130 4.78 16.28 -18.41
N ALA A 131 3.90 15.43 -18.94
CA ALA A 131 2.95 14.66 -18.15
C ALA A 131 3.57 13.58 -17.26
N LYS A 132 4.88 13.33 -17.37
CA LYS A 132 5.60 12.51 -16.39
C LYS A 132 5.83 13.24 -15.06
N GLN A 133 5.85 14.58 -15.06
CA GLN A 133 6.08 15.35 -13.84
C GLN A 133 4.86 15.27 -12.91
N GLN A 134 5.04 15.05 -11.59
CA GLN A 134 3.93 14.97 -10.65
C GLN A 134 3.07 16.26 -10.64
N ILE A 135 3.71 17.42 -10.81
CA ILE A 135 3.05 18.74 -10.80
C ILE A 135 2.05 18.91 -11.96
N TRP A 136 2.25 18.20 -13.07
CA TRP A 136 1.25 18.09 -14.15
C TRP A 136 -0.09 17.60 -13.61
N TRP A 137 -0.04 16.66 -12.67
CA TRP A 137 -1.18 16.02 -12.03
C TRP A 137 -1.60 16.72 -10.74
N ARG A 138 -1.13 17.96 -10.50
CA ARG A 138 -1.38 18.74 -9.27
C ARG A 138 -0.88 18.04 -8.01
N ILE A 139 0.20 17.27 -8.14
CA ILE A 139 0.86 16.58 -7.02
C ILE A 139 2.24 17.19 -6.84
N ILE A 140 2.57 17.56 -5.61
CA ILE A 140 3.86 18.14 -5.22
C ILE A 140 4.57 17.11 -4.35
N ASP A 141 5.63 16.51 -4.86
CA ASP A 141 6.37 15.48 -4.13
C ASP A 141 7.48 16.13 -3.28
N ALA A 142 7.24 16.22 -1.97
CA ALA A 142 8.20 16.80 -1.02
C ALA A 142 9.44 15.91 -0.84
N SER A 143 9.41 14.66 -1.31
CA SER A 143 10.55 13.76 -1.28
C SER A 143 11.42 13.81 -2.55
N ASP A 144 11.01 14.57 -3.58
CA ASP A 144 11.81 14.77 -4.78
C ASP A 144 12.68 16.03 -4.64
N SER A 145 14.00 15.85 -4.52
CA SER A 145 14.96 16.94 -4.35
C SER A 145 14.92 17.96 -5.49
N ASN A 146 14.50 17.56 -6.70
CA ASN A 146 14.38 18.48 -7.82
C ASN A 146 13.20 19.43 -7.65
N ILE A 147 12.06 18.95 -7.12
CA ILE A 147 10.89 19.80 -6.80
C ILE A 147 11.23 20.79 -5.69
N VAL A 148 11.96 20.33 -4.68
CA VAL A 148 12.37 21.16 -3.53
C VAL A 148 13.35 22.26 -3.94
N GLN A 149 14.24 22.00 -4.90
CA GLN A 149 15.24 22.99 -5.33
C GLN A 149 14.75 23.91 -6.46
N ASP A 150 13.82 23.47 -7.31
CA ASP A 150 13.46 24.18 -8.53
C ASP A 150 12.53 25.39 -8.32
N PHE A 151 11.68 25.41 -7.29
CA PHE A 151 10.69 26.50 -7.14
C PHE A 151 10.19 26.78 -5.71
N VAL A 152 10.59 25.99 -4.72
CA VAL A 152 10.20 26.16 -3.31
C VAL A 152 11.42 26.68 -2.54
N SER A 153 11.29 27.79 -1.79
CA SER A 153 12.38 28.24 -0.91
C SER A 153 12.52 27.32 0.32
N GLU A 154 13.63 27.39 1.06
CA GLU A 154 13.80 26.62 2.31
C GLU A 154 12.71 26.94 3.35
N GLU A 155 12.27 28.21 3.42
CA GLU A 155 11.20 28.66 4.30
C GLU A 155 9.86 28.04 3.88
N GLU A 156 9.55 28.08 2.59
CA GLU A 156 8.35 27.48 2.02
C GLU A 156 8.32 25.95 2.17
N PHE A 157 9.48 25.29 2.05
CA PHE A 157 9.60 23.87 2.29
C PHE A 157 9.37 23.53 3.78
N SER A 158 9.82 24.40 4.68
CA SER A 158 9.53 24.28 6.11
C SER A 158 8.04 24.42 6.41
N GLU A 159 7.34 25.34 5.74
CA GLU A 159 5.88 25.44 5.82
C GLU A 159 5.17 24.16 5.33
N LEU A 160 5.61 23.60 4.20
CA LEU A 160 5.08 22.33 3.68
C LEU A 160 5.29 21.18 4.67
N ASN A 161 6.48 21.08 5.27
CA ASN A 161 6.76 20.09 6.31
C ASN A 161 5.93 20.29 7.59
N ALA A 162 5.60 21.53 7.94
CA ALA A 162 4.70 21.83 9.04
C ALA A 162 3.27 21.31 8.77
N ILE A 163 2.81 21.35 7.51
CA ILE A 163 1.52 20.78 7.12
C ILE A 163 1.53 19.25 7.31
N PHE A 164 2.57 18.56 6.84
CA PHE A 164 2.71 17.12 7.08
C PHE A 164 2.71 16.80 8.57
N SER A 165 3.51 17.53 9.36
CA SER A 165 3.60 17.35 10.81
C SER A 165 2.24 17.53 11.50
N ASN A 166 1.46 18.53 11.08
CA ASN A 166 0.11 18.76 11.61
C ASN A 166 -0.85 17.62 11.25
N VAL A 167 -0.90 17.21 9.99
CA VAL A 167 -1.81 16.14 9.53
C VAL A 167 -1.47 14.80 10.18
N LEU A 168 -0.17 14.54 10.38
CA LEU A 168 0.39 13.35 11.01
C LEU A 168 0.35 13.40 12.56
N SER A 169 -0.01 14.52 13.16
CA SER A 169 -0.27 14.58 14.60
C SER A 169 -1.58 13.84 14.93
N ILE A 170 -1.46 12.65 15.52
CA ILE A 170 -2.60 11.78 15.85
C ILE A 170 -3.03 12.05 17.29
N GLY A 171 -3.64 13.21 17.54
CA GLY A 171 -4.15 13.60 18.87
C GLY A 171 -3.17 14.43 19.70
N HIS A 172 -3.49 14.65 20.98
CA HIS A 172 -2.78 15.64 21.82
C HIS A 172 -1.39 15.21 22.33
N GLN A 173 -1.03 13.92 22.21
CA GLN A 173 0.25 13.37 22.72
C GLN A 173 0.93 12.34 21.78
N ASN A 174 0.30 11.91 20.68
CA ASN A 174 0.77 10.75 19.92
C ASN A 174 1.29 11.13 18.53
N ASP A 175 2.62 11.15 18.40
CA ASP A 175 3.30 11.04 17.11
C ASP A 175 2.89 9.71 16.44
N TRP A 176 2.63 9.75 15.13
CA TRP A 176 2.31 8.57 14.33
C TRP A 176 3.43 7.54 14.34
N THR A 177 4.67 7.98 14.61
CA THR A 177 5.84 7.11 14.70
C THR A 177 5.89 6.26 15.98
N VAL A 178 5.19 6.67 17.05
CA VAL A 178 5.20 5.99 18.35
C VAL A 178 4.26 4.78 18.31
N LEU A 179 4.81 3.59 18.58
CA LEU A 179 4.06 2.34 18.67
C LEU A 179 3.59 2.09 20.11
N GLU A 180 2.65 1.15 20.29
CA GLU A 180 2.23 0.72 21.63
C GLU A 180 3.42 0.16 22.42
N PRO A 181 3.50 0.37 23.75
CA PRO A 181 4.65 -0.05 24.55
C PRO A 181 5.00 -1.54 24.41
N VAL A 182 4.00 -2.41 24.31
CA VAL A 182 4.17 -3.86 24.13
C VAL A 182 4.86 -4.17 22.79
N THR A 183 4.38 -3.55 21.71
CA THR A 183 4.97 -3.64 20.37
C THR A 183 6.41 -3.12 20.34
N GLU A 184 6.65 -1.98 21.00
CA GLU A 184 7.96 -1.36 21.08
C GLU A 184 8.97 -2.25 21.82
N ARG A 185 8.57 -2.85 22.96
CA ARG A 185 9.38 -3.85 23.67
C ARG A 185 9.76 -5.03 22.79
N CYS A 186 8.82 -5.54 21.99
CA CYS A 186 9.08 -6.66 21.08
C CYS A 186 10.15 -6.32 20.04
N LEU A 187 10.00 -5.17 19.37
CA LEU A 187 10.95 -4.70 18.36
C LEU A 187 12.33 -4.42 18.97
N GLN A 188 12.38 -3.80 20.14
CA GLN A 188 13.63 -3.54 20.86
C GLN A 188 14.32 -4.83 21.30
N SER A 189 13.54 -5.82 21.77
CA SER A 189 14.07 -7.14 22.11
C SER A 189 14.69 -7.80 20.88
N LEU A 190 13.98 -7.85 19.75
CA LEU A 190 14.51 -8.42 18.51
C LEU A 190 15.74 -7.67 17.97
N ALA A 191 15.82 -6.35 18.17
CA ALA A 191 16.97 -5.56 17.73
C ALA A 191 18.27 -5.85 18.50
N LYS A 192 18.18 -6.49 19.69
CA LYS A 192 19.34 -6.95 20.46
C LYS A 192 19.91 -8.29 19.96
N LEU A 193 19.17 -9.03 19.14
CA LEU A 193 19.57 -10.36 18.69
C LEU A 193 20.42 -10.30 17.41
N ASP A 194 21.34 -11.25 17.28
CA ASP A 194 21.98 -11.53 16.00
C ASP A 194 21.07 -12.31 15.03
N ASN A 195 21.50 -12.46 13.78
CA ASN A 195 20.70 -13.12 12.75
C ASN A 195 20.44 -14.62 13.03
N GLU A 196 21.35 -15.33 13.72
CA GLU A 196 21.16 -16.74 14.06
C GLU A 196 20.13 -16.89 15.19
N GLN A 197 20.18 -16.00 16.18
CA GLN A 197 19.19 -15.91 17.23
C GLN A 197 17.81 -15.53 16.66
N ILE A 198 17.73 -14.56 15.74
CA ILE A 198 16.46 -14.20 15.07
C ILE A 198 15.91 -15.40 14.29
N ARG A 199 16.76 -16.15 13.58
CA ARG A 199 16.35 -17.39 12.89
C ARG A 199 15.77 -18.40 13.88
N LYS A 200 16.41 -18.60 15.03
CA LYS A 200 15.91 -19.49 16.09
C LYS A 200 14.53 -19.05 16.56
N ILE A 201 14.30 -17.74 16.77
CA ILE A 201 12.96 -17.23 17.12
C ILE A 201 11.93 -17.58 16.04
N GLY A 202 12.27 -17.42 14.76
CA GLY A 202 11.39 -17.83 13.65
C GLY A 202 11.04 -19.32 13.67
N GLU A 203 12.00 -20.19 14.00
CA GLU A 203 11.76 -21.62 14.18
C GLU A 203 10.85 -21.91 15.37
N MET A 204 11.02 -21.20 16.50
CA MET A 204 10.16 -21.35 17.67
C MET A 204 8.70 -21.01 17.36
N VAL A 205 8.43 -19.96 16.58
CA VAL A 205 7.06 -19.63 16.16
C VAL A 205 6.43 -20.81 15.40
N LYS A 206 7.21 -21.51 14.57
CA LYS A 206 6.74 -22.63 13.77
C LYS A 206 6.38 -23.85 14.64
N TYR A 207 7.20 -24.17 15.64
CA TYR A 207 7.07 -25.41 16.41
C TYR A 207 6.26 -25.24 17.71
N GLU A 208 6.35 -24.09 18.36
CA GLU A 208 5.77 -23.82 19.68
C GLU A 208 4.82 -22.60 19.68
N GLY A 209 4.60 -21.98 18.51
CA GLY A 209 3.74 -20.82 18.36
C GLY A 209 4.35 -19.54 18.96
N ILE A 210 3.50 -18.50 19.04
CA ILE A 210 3.91 -17.17 19.52
C ILE A 210 4.37 -17.21 20.97
N LEU A 211 3.71 -18.00 21.83
CA LEU A 211 4.10 -18.17 23.23
C LEU A 211 5.52 -18.75 23.34
N GLY A 212 5.83 -19.83 22.62
CA GLY A 212 7.16 -20.43 22.65
C GLY A 212 8.24 -19.46 22.15
N ALA A 213 7.95 -18.70 21.10
CA ALA A 213 8.85 -17.68 20.58
C ALA A 213 9.10 -16.53 21.59
N VAL A 214 8.06 -16.06 22.28
CA VAL A 214 8.19 -15.04 23.34
C VAL A 214 9.03 -15.59 24.50
N CYS A 215 8.76 -16.81 24.95
CA CYS A 215 9.53 -17.47 26.01
C CYS A 215 11.01 -17.60 25.63
N GLU A 216 11.30 -18.01 24.39
CA GLU A 216 12.69 -18.15 23.93
C GLU A 216 13.40 -16.81 23.78
N LEU A 217 12.71 -15.80 23.24
CA LEU A 217 13.25 -14.44 23.12
C LEU A 217 13.62 -13.89 24.50
N ARG A 218 12.78 -14.10 25.53
CA ARG A 218 13.07 -13.70 26.90
C ARG A 218 14.32 -14.38 27.45
N LYS A 219 14.47 -15.70 27.24
CA LYS A 219 15.66 -16.45 27.68
C LYS A 219 16.94 -15.91 27.03
N ILE A 220 16.92 -15.65 25.72
CA ILE A 220 18.08 -15.13 24.99
C ILE A 220 18.47 -13.76 25.54
N ILE A 221 17.51 -12.85 25.76
CA ILE A 221 17.78 -11.53 26.30
C ILE A 221 18.36 -11.60 27.72
N GLN A 222 17.82 -12.46 28.58
CA GLN A 222 18.36 -12.67 29.92
C GLN A 222 19.82 -13.11 29.88
N ASN A 223 20.16 -14.09 29.03
CA ASN A 223 21.54 -14.54 28.87
C ASN A 223 22.47 -13.42 28.36
N ILE A 224 22.01 -12.56 27.45
CA ILE A 224 22.79 -11.42 26.95
C ILE A 224 23.02 -10.40 28.09
N GLU A 225 21.99 -10.13 28.89
CA GLU A 225 22.08 -9.19 30.03
C GLU A 225 23.01 -9.71 31.13
N GLU A 226 22.99 -11.02 31.41
CA GLU A 226 23.91 -11.68 32.36
C GLU A 226 25.38 -11.59 31.88
N LEU A 227 25.65 -11.88 30.61
CA LEU A 227 27.01 -11.76 30.04
C LEU A 227 27.54 -10.33 30.10
N ASN A 228 26.70 -9.32 29.88
CA ASN A 228 27.10 -7.91 29.94
C ASN A 228 27.38 -7.43 31.37
N LEU A 229 26.80 -8.06 32.40
CA LEU A 229 27.07 -7.73 33.80
C LEU A 229 28.44 -8.27 34.24
N GLU A 230 28.80 -9.48 33.82
CA GLU A 230 30.10 -10.10 34.14
C GLU A 230 31.31 -9.32 33.58
N ASP A 231 31.15 -8.62 32.45
CA ASP A 231 32.20 -7.79 31.84
C ASP A 231 32.32 -6.38 32.47
N SER A 232 31.38 -5.96 33.32
CA SER A 232 31.30 -4.59 33.83
C SER A 232 31.98 -4.34 35.19
N ASP A 233 32.41 -5.40 35.88
CA ASP A 233 32.81 -5.33 37.30
C ASP A 233 34.33 -5.39 37.52
N LEU A 234 35.07 -4.46 36.90
CA LEU A 234 36.52 -4.31 37.10
C LEU A 234 36.89 -3.21 38.12
N PHE A 235 35.98 -2.27 38.40
CA PHE A 235 36.19 -1.17 39.36
C PHE A 235 34.88 -0.76 40.06
N ASP A 236 34.87 -0.86 41.40
CA ASP A 236 33.71 -0.73 42.30
C ASP A 236 33.34 0.74 42.63
N ASP A 237 33.91 1.71 41.90
CA ASP A 237 33.96 3.12 42.32
C ASP A 237 32.91 4.02 41.63
N GLU A 238 32.23 3.55 40.57
CA GLU A 238 31.18 4.33 39.89
C GLU A 238 29.78 3.85 40.30
N PRO A 239 28.89 4.77 40.77
CA PRO A 239 27.52 4.41 41.07
C PRO A 239 26.84 3.95 39.78
N THR A 240 26.65 2.64 39.65
CA THR A 240 26.00 1.99 38.51
C THR A 240 24.56 2.47 38.45
N ASN A 241 24.30 3.51 37.66
CA ASN A 241 22.94 3.97 37.40
C ASN A 241 22.23 3.06 36.37
N ASN A 242 22.47 1.75 36.44
CA ASN A 242 21.86 0.72 35.61
C ASN A 242 20.45 0.38 36.11
N LYS A 243 19.64 1.40 36.43
CA LYS A 243 18.19 1.30 36.25
C LYS A 243 17.86 1.53 34.78
N THR A 244 18.50 0.78 33.89
CA THR A 244 17.94 0.53 32.57
C THR A 244 16.71 -0.31 32.85
N LEU A 245 15.53 0.31 32.92
CA LEU A 245 14.27 -0.42 32.99
C LEU A 245 14.38 -1.58 32.01
N SER A 246 14.31 -2.82 32.50
CA SER A 246 14.38 -3.98 31.62
C SER A 246 13.11 -3.94 30.76
N PHE A 247 13.23 -3.43 29.54
CA PHE A 247 12.20 -3.46 28.49
C PHE A 247 12.10 -4.89 27.93
N VAL A 248 12.09 -5.88 28.82
CA VAL A 248 11.98 -7.29 28.48
C VAL A 248 10.51 -7.60 28.24
N LEU A 249 10.23 -8.36 27.19
CA LEU A 249 8.89 -8.86 26.92
C LEU A 249 8.31 -9.57 28.14
N GLU A 250 7.05 -9.28 28.44
CA GLU A 250 6.31 -9.97 29.48
C GLU A 250 5.78 -11.30 28.93
N GLU A 251 5.49 -12.26 29.82
CA GLU A 251 4.97 -13.56 29.38
C GLU A 251 3.67 -13.41 28.60
N TYR A 252 2.79 -12.50 29.00
CA TYR A 252 1.48 -12.32 28.36
C TYR A 252 1.53 -11.49 27.07
N ASP A 253 2.69 -10.97 26.68
CA ASP A 253 2.83 -10.16 25.46
C ASP A 253 2.52 -10.99 24.18
N TYR A 254 2.55 -12.33 24.23
CA TYR A 254 2.14 -13.18 23.09
C TYR A 254 0.66 -13.02 22.67
N LEU A 255 -0.18 -12.50 23.57
CA LEU A 255 -1.60 -12.25 23.29
C LEU A 255 -1.81 -10.99 22.45
N ASP A 256 -0.80 -10.11 22.37
CA ASP A 256 -0.89 -8.91 21.56
C ASP A 256 -0.78 -9.24 20.08
N LYS A 257 -1.67 -8.65 19.29
CA LYS A 257 -1.79 -8.93 17.85
C LYS A 257 -0.60 -8.40 17.05
N GLU A 258 0.00 -7.29 17.49
CA GLU A 258 1.16 -6.68 16.82
C GLU A 258 2.42 -7.46 17.13
N VAL A 259 2.59 -7.96 18.38
CA VAL A 259 3.63 -8.93 18.73
C VAL A 259 3.50 -10.21 17.90
N GLY A 260 2.28 -10.75 17.80
CA GLY A 260 1.99 -11.91 16.94
C GLY A 260 2.39 -11.66 15.48
N TYR A 261 2.02 -10.49 14.92
CA TYR A 261 2.44 -10.09 13.58
C TYR A 261 3.96 -10.02 13.40
N ILE A 262 4.68 -9.40 14.34
CA ILE A 262 6.14 -9.27 14.27
C ILE A 262 6.79 -10.65 14.22
N LEU A 263 6.40 -11.55 15.12
CA LEU A 263 6.99 -12.88 15.22
C LEU A 263 6.61 -13.78 14.03
N GLU A 264 5.38 -13.70 13.54
CA GLU A 264 4.99 -14.36 12.29
C GLU A 264 5.79 -13.84 11.09
N LEU A 265 6.04 -12.53 11.00
CA LEU A 265 6.87 -11.96 9.93
C LEU A 265 8.30 -12.53 9.96
N VAL A 266 8.88 -12.73 11.15
CA VAL A 266 10.17 -13.42 11.31
C VAL A 266 10.08 -14.86 10.79
N ARG A 267 9.07 -15.63 11.21
CA ARG A 267 8.88 -17.01 10.75
C ARG A 267 8.75 -17.11 9.24
N TYR A 268 7.83 -16.36 8.64
CA TYR A 268 7.58 -16.43 7.20
C TYR A 268 8.79 -16.02 6.37
N THR A 269 9.56 -15.03 6.86
CA THR A 269 10.83 -14.66 6.23
C THR A 269 11.82 -15.82 6.29
N CYS A 270 12.00 -16.46 7.44
CA CYS A 270 12.90 -17.61 7.57
C CYS A 270 12.47 -18.78 6.68
N GLU A 271 11.17 -19.08 6.60
CA GLU A 271 10.66 -20.12 5.71
C GLU A 271 10.90 -19.79 4.23
N MET A 272 10.71 -18.53 3.84
CA MET A 272 10.98 -18.06 2.48
C MET A 272 12.48 -18.20 2.14
N LEU A 273 13.38 -17.82 3.04
CA LEU A 273 14.82 -18.00 2.86
C LEU A 273 15.24 -19.49 2.83
N GLY A 274 14.60 -20.32 3.66
CA GLY A 274 14.86 -21.76 3.75
C GLY A 274 14.50 -22.56 2.49
N LYS A 275 13.58 -22.05 1.68
CA LYS A 275 13.17 -22.67 0.41
C LYS A 275 14.25 -22.59 -0.69
N LYS A 276 15.44 -22.02 -0.40
CA LYS A 276 16.61 -21.95 -1.31
C LYS A 276 16.19 -21.57 -2.71
N PHE A 277 15.48 -20.45 -2.83
CA PHE A 277 15.06 -19.91 -4.09
C PHE A 277 16.24 -19.30 -4.88
N ARG A 278 17.21 -20.14 -5.25
CA ARG A 278 18.34 -19.72 -6.07
C ARG A 278 17.90 -19.82 -7.53
N ASN A 279 17.57 -18.64 -8.08
CA ASN A 279 17.56 -18.28 -9.52
C ASN A 279 16.21 -18.26 -10.27
N GLU A 280 15.08 -18.69 -9.69
CA GLU A 280 13.78 -18.72 -10.40
C GLU A 280 12.56 -18.29 -9.54
N ILE A 281 12.68 -17.23 -8.73
CA ILE A 281 11.51 -16.64 -8.05
C ILE A 281 10.80 -15.70 -9.02
N SER A 282 9.54 -15.99 -9.33
CA SER A 282 8.71 -15.00 -10.00
C SER A 282 8.27 -13.93 -9.02
N GLU A 283 8.00 -12.72 -9.48
CA GLU A 283 7.50 -11.65 -8.60
C GLU A 283 6.20 -12.03 -7.87
N ARG A 284 5.36 -12.89 -8.47
CA ARG A 284 4.15 -13.41 -7.81
C ARG A 284 4.49 -14.33 -6.64
N ASP A 285 5.59 -15.07 -6.71
CA ASP A 285 6.06 -15.88 -5.60
C ASP A 285 6.49 -14.96 -4.44
N ILE A 286 7.12 -13.82 -4.71
CA ILE A 286 7.44 -12.81 -3.68
C ILE A 286 6.16 -12.24 -3.07
N ASP A 287 5.17 -11.91 -3.91
CA ASP A 287 3.88 -11.42 -3.44
C ASP A 287 3.22 -12.43 -2.48
N MET A 288 3.23 -13.71 -2.85
CA MET A 288 2.57 -14.78 -2.09
C MET A 288 3.35 -15.21 -0.84
N PHE A 289 4.68 -15.34 -0.92
CA PHE A 289 5.49 -15.88 0.17
C PHE A 289 5.95 -14.85 1.19
N ILE A 290 5.97 -13.56 0.87
CA ILE A 290 6.43 -12.55 1.83
C ILE A 290 5.59 -11.28 1.86
N LYS A 291 5.21 -10.67 0.72
CA LYS A 291 4.44 -9.41 0.79
C LYS A 291 3.04 -9.59 1.38
N ARG A 292 2.37 -10.73 1.15
CA ARG A 292 1.13 -11.07 1.85
C ARG A 292 1.30 -10.98 3.37
N HIS A 293 2.42 -11.46 3.90
CA HIS A 293 2.73 -11.44 5.33
C HIS A 293 3.16 -10.07 5.81
N ILE A 294 3.90 -9.29 5.01
CA ILE A 294 4.21 -7.88 5.30
C ILE A 294 2.91 -7.07 5.45
N PHE A 295 1.96 -7.25 4.52
CA PHE A 295 0.67 -6.56 4.52
C PHE A 295 -0.36 -7.13 5.51
N ALA A 296 -0.13 -8.32 6.08
CA ALA A 296 -1.07 -8.97 7.00
C ALA A 296 -1.34 -8.14 8.26
N CYS A 297 -0.45 -7.20 8.63
CA CYS A 297 -0.73 -6.26 9.71
C CYS A 297 -1.99 -5.42 9.48
N PHE A 298 -2.48 -5.30 8.23
CA PHE A 298 -3.69 -4.55 7.91
C PHE A 298 -4.99 -5.35 7.99
N ASP A 299 -4.94 -6.67 8.15
CA ASP A 299 -6.13 -7.53 8.01
C ASP A 299 -7.21 -7.25 9.10
N ASP A 300 -6.85 -6.65 10.23
CA ASP A 300 -7.82 -6.22 11.25
C ASP A 300 -8.45 -4.84 10.97
N ILE A 301 -7.89 -4.07 10.02
CA ILE A 301 -8.32 -2.71 9.70
C ILE A 301 -8.85 -2.56 8.28
N LEU A 302 -8.44 -3.40 7.32
CA LEU A 302 -8.82 -3.35 5.91
C LEU A 302 -8.96 -4.76 5.33
N ASP A 303 -9.77 -4.88 4.29
CA ASP A 303 -9.83 -6.06 3.44
C ASP A 303 -8.68 -5.97 2.43
N THR A 304 -7.83 -7.00 2.41
CA THR A 304 -6.67 -7.07 1.51
C THR A 304 -7.00 -7.88 0.26
N HIS A 305 -6.82 -7.27 -0.91
CA HIS A 305 -7.03 -7.92 -2.21
C HIS A 305 -5.72 -7.99 -2.98
N PHE A 306 -5.44 -9.14 -3.59
CA PHE A 306 -4.27 -9.41 -4.41
C PHE A 306 -4.69 -9.96 -5.78
N GLY A 307 -4.07 -9.46 -6.84
CA GLY A 307 -4.30 -9.91 -8.22
C GLY A 307 -4.47 -8.75 -9.19
N GLU A 308 -5.20 -8.93 -10.28
CA GLU A 308 -5.44 -7.89 -11.29
C GLU A 308 -6.62 -6.97 -10.90
N MET A 309 -6.55 -6.36 -9.72
CA MET A 309 -7.62 -5.50 -9.21
C MET A 309 -7.66 -4.17 -9.97
N VAL A 310 -8.84 -3.71 -10.37
CA VAL A 310 -9.01 -2.44 -11.07
C VAL A 310 -9.54 -1.37 -10.11
N SER A 311 -8.79 -0.27 -9.93
CA SER A 311 -9.24 0.86 -9.10
C SER A 311 -10.43 1.56 -9.74
N ARG A 312 -11.54 1.61 -9.00
CA ARG A 312 -12.73 2.37 -9.40
C ARG A 312 -12.48 3.85 -9.29
N SER A 313 -11.73 4.29 -8.28
CA SER A 313 -11.40 5.70 -8.09
C SER A 313 -10.65 6.26 -9.31
N SER A 314 -9.67 5.50 -9.82
CA SER A 314 -8.97 5.87 -11.06
C SER A 314 -9.89 5.84 -12.29
N ARG A 315 -10.75 4.82 -12.40
CA ARG A 315 -11.73 4.72 -13.49
C ARG A 315 -12.66 5.93 -13.52
N ASP A 316 -13.26 6.26 -12.38
CA ASP A 316 -14.23 7.34 -12.25
C ASP A 316 -13.60 8.68 -12.68
N ARG A 317 -12.37 8.97 -12.25
CA ARG A 317 -11.62 10.13 -12.77
C ARG A 317 -11.44 10.08 -14.28
N ARG A 318 -10.99 8.95 -14.82
CA ARG A 318 -10.72 8.82 -16.26
C ARG A 318 -12.00 8.97 -17.09
N SER A 319 -13.16 8.57 -16.58
CA SER A 319 -14.45 8.75 -17.25
C SER A 319 -14.97 10.19 -17.17
N GLU A 320 -14.55 10.95 -16.16
CA GLU A 320 -14.87 12.36 -16.00
C GLU A 320 -13.88 13.29 -16.73
N ALA A 321 -12.85 12.73 -17.39
CA ALA A 321 -11.87 13.50 -18.13
C ALA A 321 -12.49 14.18 -19.36
N THR A 322 -12.00 15.36 -19.72
CA THR A 322 -12.56 16.16 -20.85
C THR A 322 -12.45 15.45 -22.20
N ASP A 323 -11.44 14.61 -22.36
CA ASP A 323 -11.09 13.81 -23.53
C ASP A 323 -11.28 12.30 -23.24
N ALA A 324 -12.23 11.96 -22.36
CA ALA A 324 -12.53 10.58 -22.01
C ALA A 324 -13.12 9.80 -23.21
N PRO A 325 -12.63 8.58 -23.51
CA PRO A 325 -13.26 7.71 -24.49
C PRO A 325 -14.56 7.10 -23.95
N ASP A 326 -15.43 6.59 -24.84
CA ASP A 326 -16.72 5.96 -24.48
C ASP A 326 -16.60 4.80 -23.49
N ARG A 327 -15.46 4.09 -23.50
CA ARG A 327 -15.15 3.01 -22.57
C ARG A 327 -13.87 3.31 -21.83
N VAL A 328 -13.99 3.42 -20.51
CA VAL A 328 -12.88 3.74 -19.63
C VAL A 328 -12.69 2.65 -18.59
N GLU A 329 -11.49 2.07 -18.57
CA GLU A 329 -11.05 1.18 -17.50
C GLU A 329 -10.25 1.93 -16.44
N GLY A 330 -10.22 1.43 -15.21
CA GLY A 330 -9.36 1.97 -14.15
C GLY A 330 -7.90 1.57 -14.34
N PHE A 331 -7.07 1.86 -13.35
CA PHE A 331 -5.74 1.27 -13.29
C PHE A 331 -5.82 -0.12 -12.67
N HIS A 332 -5.18 -1.10 -13.30
CA HIS A 332 -4.89 -2.39 -12.69
C HIS A 332 -3.80 -2.20 -11.63
N LEU A 333 -3.99 -2.80 -10.47
CA LEU A 333 -3.12 -2.73 -9.30
C LEU A 333 -2.89 -4.13 -8.77
N ASP A 334 -1.67 -4.43 -8.34
CA ASP A 334 -1.33 -5.73 -7.75
C ASP A 334 -2.01 -5.96 -6.40
N TRP A 335 -2.00 -4.93 -5.55
CA TRP A 335 -2.63 -4.97 -4.23
C TRP A 335 -3.56 -3.79 -4.04
N MET A 336 -4.71 -4.06 -3.45
CA MET A 336 -5.68 -3.04 -3.08
C MET A 336 -6.18 -3.30 -1.66
N PHE A 337 -6.22 -2.25 -0.85
CA PHE A 337 -6.71 -2.31 0.52
C PHE A 337 -8.01 -1.53 0.62
N THR A 338 -9.08 -2.22 0.97
CA THR A 338 -10.43 -1.66 0.97
C THR A 338 -11.12 -1.82 2.31
N ARG A 339 -12.30 -1.22 2.45
CA ARG A 339 -13.16 -1.42 3.61
C ARG A 339 -14.60 -1.65 3.15
N HIS A 340 -15.06 -2.90 3.20
CA HIS A 340 -16.37 -3.32 2.69
C HIS A 340 -17.55 -2.61 3.38
N ASP A 341 -17.51 -2.42 4.70
CA ASP A 341 -18.59 -1.78 5.46
C ASP A 341 -18.81 -0.30 5.10
N LEU A 342 -17.82 0.33 4.48
CA LEU A 342 -17.82 1.76 4.13
C LEU A 342 -18.27 2.08 2.70
N GLY A 343 -18.72 1.07 1.96
CA GLY A 343 -19.28 1.22 0.61
C GLY A 343 -20.14 0.03 0.27
N LYS A 344 -21.25 -0.16 1.00
CA LYS A 344 -22.13 -1.33 0.88
C LYS A 344 -22.74 -1.50 -0.51
N ASP A 345 -22.79 -0.41 -1.28
CA ASP A 345 -23.20 -0.35 -2.68
C ASP A 345 -22.12 -0.87 -3.65
N LYS A 346 -20.90 -1.13 -3.16
CA LYS A 346 -19.74 -1.55 -3.95
C LYS A 346 -19.29 -2.95 -3.54
N SER A 347 -18.97 -3.78 -4.54
CA SER A 347 -18.54 -5.18 -4.33
C SER A 347 -17.34 -5.36 -3.39
N TYR A 348 -16.45 -4.38 -3.32
CA TYR A 348 -15.27 -4.39 -2.45
C TYR A 348 -15.20 -3.15 -1.55
N GLY A 349 -16.33 -2.49 -1.27
CA GLY A 349 -16.34 -1.29 -0.43
C GLY A 349 -15.57 -0.09 -0.98
N ARG A 350 -15.02 0.72 -0.07
CA ARG A 350 -14.22 1.91 -0.40
C ARG A 350 -12.73 1.59 -0.40
N GLU A 351 -11.98 2.26 -1.26
CA GLU A 351 -10.54 2.10 -1.44
C GLU A 351 -9.79 3.04 -0.47
N PHE A 352 -8.87 2.51 0.32
CA PHE A 352 -8.11 3.27 1.34
C PHE A 352 -6.61 3.27 1.10
N SER A 353 -6.09 2.28 0.39
CA SER A 353 -4.67 2.18 0.03
C SER A 353 -4.47 1.19 -1.12
N LEU A 354 -3.24 1.12 -1.63
CA LEU A 354 -2.82 0.20 -2.67
C LEU A 354 -1.33 -0.09 -2.60
N CYS A 355 -0.89 -1.17 -3.25
CA CYS A 355 0.50 -1.35 -3.66
C CYS A 355 0.57 -1.61 -5.17
N GLU A 356 1.37 -0.83 -5.88
CA GLU A 356 1.71 -1.07 -7.29
C GLU A 356 3.11 -1.65 -7.41
N ARG A 357 3.32 -2.51 -8.40
CA ARG A 357 4.65 -3.02 -8.73
C ARG A 357 5.35 -2.17 -9.78
N ALA A 358 6.58 -1.79 -9.43
CA ALA A 358 7.52 -1.01 -10.23
C ALA A 358 8.44 -1.85 -11.15
N GLY A 359 8.28 -3.17 -11.16
CA GLY A 359 8.99 -4.11 -12.03
C GLY A 359 10.12 -4.92 -11.39
N SER A 360 10.81 -5.67 -12.25
CA SER A 360 11.67 -6.80 -11.87
C SER A 360 13.15 -6.47 -11.80
N LYS A 361 13.56 -5.21 -11.76
CA LYS A 361 14.96 -4.81 -11.57
C LYS A 361 15.01 -3.47 -10.84
N ILE A 362 15.88 -3.41 -9.83
CA ILE A 362 16.12 -2.19 -9.03
C ILE A 362 16.62 -1.06 -9.95
N ASP A 363 17.44 -1.37 -10.96
CA ASP A 363 18.09 -0.41 -11.88
C ASP A 363 17.15 0.21 -12.94
N ASN A 364 15.85 -0.12 -12.96
CA ASN A 364 14.92 0.45 -13.93
C ASN A 364 14.24 1.73 -13.40
N ASP A 365 15.05 2.75 -13.12
CA ASP A 365 14.62 4.00 -12.48
C ASP A 365 13.46 4.69 -13.21
N THR A 366 13.45 4.64 -14.54
CA THR A 366 12.36 5.20 -15.35
C THR A 366 11.02 4.49 -15.08
N LYS A 367 11.04 3.17 -14.90
CA LYS A 367 9.86 2.38 -14.57
C LYS A 367 9.42 2.64 -13.13
N ASN A 368 10.37 2.67 -12.19
CA ASN A 368 10.13 3.06 -10.80
C ASN A 368 9.44 4.43 -10.70
N PHE A 369 9.84 5.40 -11.53
CA PHE A 369 9.25 6.74 -11.56
C PHE A 369 7.83 6.79 -12.15
N SER A 370 7.58 6.06 -13.25
CA SER A 370 6.24 5.94 -13.83
C SER A 370 5.27 5.27 -12.85
N ASP A 371 5.71 4.22 -12.18
CA ASP A 371 4.86 3.44 -11.29
C ASP A 371 4.59 4.17 -9.97
N ILE A 372 5.55 4.94 -9.44
CA ILE A 372 5.26 5.83 -8.30
C ILE A 372 4.26 6.93 -8.68
N LEU A 373 4.35 7.51 -9.88
CA LEU A 373 3.37 8.49 -10.34
C LEU A 373 1.97 7.85 -10.44
N LYS A 374 1.87 6.60 -10.93
CA LYS A 374 0.62 5.84 -10.97
C LYS A 374 0.05 5.62 -9.56
N VAL A 375 0.89 5.27 -8.58
CA VAL A 375 0.50 5.15 -7.16
C VAL A 375 -0.05 6.48 -6.66
N LEU A 376 0.69 7.58 -6.82
CA LEU A 376 0.31 8.90 -6.31
C LEU A 376 -1.00 9.39 -6.93
N LYS A 377 -1.16 9.27 -8.25
CA LYS A 377 -2.42 9.60 -8.94
C LYS A 377 -3.58 8.77 -8.42
N THR A 378 -3.38 7.48 -8.22
CA THR A 378 -4.46 6.61 -7.76
C THR A 378 -4.84 6.91 -6.31
N LEU A 379 -3.88 7.15 -5.42
CA LEU A 379 -4.15 7.54 -4.03
C LEU A 379 -4.89 8.89 -3.95
N ARG A 380 -4.51 9.86 -4.78
CA ARG A 380 -5.24 11.12 -4.96
C ARG A 380 -6.69 10.87 -5.37
N ASP A 381 -6.90 10.00 -6.36
CA ASP A 381 -8.22 9.68 -6.88
C ASP A 381 -9.07 8.95 -5.82
N MET A 382 -8.45 8.06 -5.03
CA MET A 382 -9.09 7.40 -3.88
C MET A 382 -9.50 8.44 -2.82
N HIS A 383 -8.64 9.41 -2.48
CA HIS A 383 -9.01 10.52 -1.59
C HIS A 383 -10.23 11.28 -2.13
N ARG A 384 -10.20 11.67 -3.41
CA ARG A 384 -11.33 12.36 -4.04
C ARG A 384 -12.60 11.51 -3.97
N SER A 385 -12.52 10.20 -4.21
CA SER A 385 -13.67 9.29 -4.10
C SER A 385 -14.26 9.24 -2.68
N LEU A 386 -13.42 9.32 -1.63
CA LEU A 386 -13.88 9.43 -0.24
C LEU A 386 -14.58 10.77 -0.01
N VAL A 387 -14.00 11.88 -0.47
CA VAL A 387 -14.58 13.22 -0.34
C VAL A 387 -15.90 13.36 -1.10
N LYS A 388 -16.01 12.80 -2.32
CA LYS A 388 -17.27 12.70 -3.06
C LYS A 388 -18.33 11.94 -2.27
N ALA A 389 -17.96 10.83 -1.62
CA ALA A 389 -18.89 10.07 -0.78
C ALA A 389 -19.42 10.90 0.39
N ILE A 390 -18.56 11.66 1.05
CA ILE A 390 -18.92 12.58 2.13
C ILE A 390 -19.86 13.69 1.61
N ALA A 391 -19.59 14.22 0.42
CA ALA A 391 -20.43 15.24 -0.20
C ALA A 391 -21.84 14.71 -0.50
N ILE A 392 -21.94 13.50 -1.06
CA ILE A 392 -23.22 12.82 -1.31
C ILE A 392 -23.99 12.64 -0.01
N GLU A 393 -23.33 12.16 1.05
CA GLU A 393 -23.95 11.98 2.37
C GLU A 393 -24.48 13.30 2.95
N SER A 394 -23.74 14.40 2.73
CA SER A 394 -24.15 15.75 3.14
C SER A 394 -25.21 16.39 2.23
N GLY A 395 -25.76 15.68 1.26
CA GLY A 395 -26.79 16.20 0.35
C GLY A 395 -26.24 17.00 -0.83
N GLY A 396 -25.00 16.75 -1.23
CA GLY A 396 -24.34 17.32 -2.42
C GLY A 396 -23.41 18.50 -2.15
N ALA A 397 -23.40 19.05 -0.94
CA ALA A 397 -22.53 20.16 -0.55
C ALA A 397 -22.04 20.01 0.90
N LEU A 398 -20.82 20.47 1.18
CA LEU A 398 -20.17 20.32 2.48
C LEU A 398 -20.31 21.59 3.33
N SER A 399 -20.50 21.42 4.64
CA SER A 399 -20.25 22.53 5.57
C SER A 399 -18.75 22.83 5.61
N LYS A 400 -18.39 24.06 6.02
CA LYS A 400 -16.98 24.44 6.20
C LYS A 400 -16.25 23.51 7.19
N GLN A 401 -16.96 23.07 8.23
CA GLN A 401 -16.40 22.19 9.26
C GLN A 401 -16.12 20.78 8.72
N VAL A 402 -17.00 20.25 7.88
CA VAL A 402 -16.80 18.96 7.20
C VAL A 402 -15.68 19.07 6.16
N LEU A 403 -15.65 20.14 5.37
CA LEU A 403 -14.57 20.39 4.39
C LEU A 403 -13.20 20.48 5.07
N ASN A 404 -13.10 21.23 6.17
CA ASN A 404 -11.91 21.34 7.02
C ASN A 404 -11.53 20.02 7.71
N ALA A 405 -12.40 19.01 7.73
CA ALA A 405 -12.08 17.69 8.24
C ALA A 405 -11.62 16.74 7.11
N CYS A 406 -12.13 16.93 5.88
CA CYS A 406 -11.70 16.19 4.70
C CYS A 406 -10.21 16.36 4.42
N ASN A 407 -9.62 17.54 4.64
CA ASN A 407 -8.18 17.77 4.47
C ASN A 407 -7.29 16.96 5.45
N LYS A 408 -7.89 16.33 6.48
CA LYS A 408 -7.21 15.45 7.43
C LYS A 408 -7.30 13.97 7.03
N LEU A 409 -7.97 13.64 5.93
CA LEU A 409 -7.94 12.30 5.37
C LEU A 409 -6.60 12.11 4.66
N ILE A 410 -5.85 11.12 5.10
CA ILE A 410 -4.55 10.79 4.54
C ILE A 410 -4.62 9.47 3.80
N MET A 411 -3.89 9.38 2.69
CA MET A 411 -3.88 8.20 1.84
C MET A 411 -2.45 7.66 1.72
N PRO A 412 -2.01 6.78 2.64
CA PRO A 412 -0.76 6.06 2.46
C PRO A 412 -0.92 4.99 1.38
N GLY A 413 0.16 4.69 0.66
CA GLY A 413 0.23 3.60 -0.31
C GLY A 413 1.66 3.19 -0.59
N PHE A 414 1.82 2.25 -1.50
CA PHE A 414 3.10 1.56 -1.68
C PHE A 414 3.47 1.41 -3.14
N ALA A 415 4.77 1.51 -3.41
CA ALA A 415 5.40 1.04 -4.64
C ALA A 415 6.37 -0.08 -4.27
N SER A 416 6.34 -1.19 -5.00
CA SER A 416 7.24 -2.33 -4.76
C SER A 416 8.04 -2.69 -6.01
N SER A 417 9.34 -2.94 -5.87
CA SER A 417 10.22 -3.37 -6.96
C SER A 417 11.03 -4.56 -6.46
N TRP A 418 10.78 -5.76 -7.00
CA TRP A 418 11.37 -7.01 -6.49
C TRP A 418 11.27 -7.15 -4.94
N PHE A 419 12.40 -7.12 -4.23
CA PHE A 419 12.53 -7.22 -2.78
C PHE A 419 12.57 -5.85 -2.10
N TYR A 420 12.24 -4.78 -2.80
CA TYR A 420 12.21 -3.42 -2.26
C TYR A 420 10.78 -2.91 -2.17
N LEU A 421 10.48 -2.16 -1.11
CA LEU A 421 9.18 -1.55 -0.90
C LEU A 421 9.35 -0.11 -0.39
N ARG A 422 8.65 0.81 -1.04
CA ARG A 422 8.60 2.24 -0.72
C ARG A 422 7.18 2.59 -0.31
N ALA A 423 7.03 3.14 0.89
CA ALA A 423 5.78 3.67 1.39
C ALA A 423 5.72 5.18 1.16
N VAL A 424 4.61 5.65 0.59
CA VAL A 424 4.34 7.06 0.34
C VAL A 424 3.02 7.47 0.97
N LEU A 425 2.92 8.75 1.30
CA LEU A 425 1.72 9.41 1.76
C LEU A 425 1.28 10.42 0.71
N ILE A 426 -0.02 10.57 0.50
CA ILE A 426 -0.57 11.76 -0.15
C ILE A 426 -1.61 12.44 0.75
N ILE A 427 -1.57 13.77 0.78
CA ILE A 427 -2.48 14.63 1.54
C ILE A 427 -3.04 15.73 0.64
N TYR A 428 -4.27 16.16 0.91
CA TYR A 428 -4.86 17.29 0.23
C TYR A 428 -4.38 18.60 0.85
N VAL A 429 -3.86 19.52 0.03
CA VAL A 429 -3.29 20.80 0.48
C VAL A 429 -4.07 22.03 0.01
N GLY A 430 -5.02 21.82 -0.88
CA GLY A 430 -5.97 22.84 -1.33
C GLY A 430 -5.87 23.22 -2.80
N GLY A 431 -6.87 23.93 -3.32
CA GLY A 431 -6.94 24.37 -4.72
C GLY A 431 -6.98 23.21 -5.72
N GLY A 432 -7.40 22.02 -5.29
CA GLY A 432 -7.30 20.78 -6.08
C GLY A 432 -5.91 20.13 -6.11
N PHE A 433 -4.93 20.68 -5.37
CA PHE A 433 -3.57 20.16 -5.26
C PHE A 433 -3.39 19.24 -4.06
N TYR A 434 -2.40 18.37 -4.21
CA TYR A 434 -1.98 17.39 -3.23
C TYR A 434 -0.48 17.48 -3.02
N ALA A 435 -0.04 17.14 -1.81
CA ALA A 435 1.37 16.95 -1.51
C ALA A 435 1.63 15.48 -1.17
N SER A 436 2.78 14.96 -1.60
CA SER A 436 3.25 13.63 -1.24
C SER A 436 4.55 13.66 -0.46
N PHE A 437 4.76 12.62 0.35
CA PHE A 437 5.94 12.45 1.18
C PHE A 437 6.23 10.95 1.38
N GLU A 438 7.52 10.58 1.46
CA GLU A 438 7.97 9.21 1.75
C GLU A 438 7.83 8.89 3.25
N LEU A 439 6.95 7.96 3.58
CA LEU A 439 6.79 7.48 4.96
C LEU A 439 7.93 6.55 5.39
N GLY A 440 8.54 5.86 4.42
CA GLY A 440 9.67 4.98 4.65
C GLY A 440 9.94 4.05 3.48
N LYS A 441 11.09 3.39 3.53
CA LYS A 441 11.50 2.39 2.55
C LYS A 441 12.33 1.30 3.20
N PHE A 442 12.22 0.09 2.67
CA PHE A 442 12.93 -1.07 3.17
C PHE A 442 13.17 -2.12 2.11
N ASP A 443 14.24 -2.89 2.30
CA ASP A 443 14.54 -4.11 1.56
C ASP A 443 14.06 -5.31 2.37
N ILE A 444 13.37 -6.22 1.70
CA ILE A 444 12.99 -7.54 2.17
C ILE A 444 14.25 -8.41 2.19
N PRO A 445 14.54 -9.11 3.31
CA PRO A 445 15.72 -9.98 3.41
C PRO A 445 15.77 -11.02 2.28
N THR A 446 16.95 -11.15 1.67
CA THR A 446 17.23 -12.13 0.61
C THR A 446 18.20 -13.23 1.07
N SER A 447 18.83 -13.03 2.23
CA SER A 447 19.66 -14.01 2.92
C SER A 447 19.42 -13.96 4.43
N TYR A 448 19.89 -14.98 5.15
CA TYR A 448 19.80 -15.03 6.61
C TYR A 448 20.63 -13.93 7.29
N ASP A 449 21.69 -13.43 6.64
CA ASP A 449 22.53 -12.34 7.18
C ASP A 449 21.82 -10.98 7.20
N GLU A 450 20.63 -10.90 6.59
CA GLU A 450 19.81 -9.70 6.50
C GLU A 450 18.57 -9.74 7.41
N LEU A 451 18.42 -10.76 8.27
CA LEU A 451 17.24 -10.91 9.13
C LEU A 451 17.02 -9.72 10.07
N TRP A 452 18.09 -9.04 10.50
CA TRP A 452 18.01 -7.81 11.29
C TRP A 452 17.13 -6.72 10.65
N LYS A 453 16.98 -6.69 9.31
CA LYS A 453 16.13 -5.73 8.59
C LYS A 453 14.65 -5.86 8.97
N LEU A 454 14.20 -7.01 9.47
CA LEU A 454 12.80 -7.28 9.79
C LEU A 454 12.24 -6.33 10.86
N THR A 455 13.07 -5.89 11.81
CA THR A 455 12.67 -4.90 12.83
C THR A 455 12.24 -3.57 12.19
N LYS A 456 12.98 -3.12 11.16
CA LYS A 456 12.66 -1.93 10.38
C LYS A 456 11.39 -2.12 9.55
N ILE A 457 11.23 -3.28 8.91
CA ILE A 457 10.02 -3.61 8.12
C ILE A 457 8.78 -3.54 9.02
N ALA A 458 8.79 -4.30 10.12
CA ALA A 458 7.67 -4.35 11.06
C ALA A 458 7.33 -2.97 11.62
N ARG A 459 8.34 -2.18 12.01
CA ARG A 459 8.14 -0.80 12.51
C ARG A 459 7.43 0.07 11.49
N ILE A 460 7.93 0.15 10.26
CA ILE A 460 7.35 0.99 9.21
C ILE A 460 5.90 0.54 8.93
N MET A 461 5.67 -0.76 8.80
CA MET A 461 4.35 -1.29 8.50
C MET A 461 3.34 -1.03 9.62
N LEU A 462 3.73 -1.16 10.89
CA LEU A 462 2.87 -0.88 12.05
C LEU A 462 2.58 0.62 12.21
N GLN A 463 3.55 1.48 11.91
CA GLN A 463 3.31 2.94 11.86
C GLN A 463 2.29 3.29 10.77
N ILE A 464 2.39 2.68 9.58
CA ILE A 464 1.41 2.89 8.50
C ILE A 464 0.05 2.29 8.85
N LYS A 465 0.01 1.15 9.54
CA LYS A 465 -1.23 0.57 10.07
C LYS A 465 -1.95 1.57 10.97
N LYS A 466 -1.22 2.26 11.85
CA LYS A 466 -1.76 3.32 12.73
C LYS A 466 -2.39 4.45 11.89
N LEU A 467 -1.70 4.90 10.85
CA LEU A 467 -2.22 5.91 9.91
C LEU A 467 -3.50 5.46 9.23
N LEU A 468 -3.54 4.23 8.68
CA LEU A 468 -4.71 3.68 8.00
C LEU A 468 -5.90 3.50 8.94
N ARG A 469 -5.68 2.93 10.14
CA ARG A 469 -6.71 2.80 11.19
C ARG A 469 -7.33 4.17 11.51
N PHE A 470 -6.48 5.19 11.59
CA PHE A 470 -6.92 6.54 11.87
C PHE A 470 -7.66 7.19 10.70
N THR A 471 -7.23 7.01 9.46
CA THR A 471 -7.96 7.46 8.26
C THR A 471 -9.36 6.84 8.21
N VAL A 472 -9.47 5.53 8.41
CA VAL A 472 -10.76 4.81 8.42
C VAL A 472 -11.66 5.36 9.53
N SER A 473 -11.14 5.55 10.74
CA SER A 473 -11.89 6.14 11.86
C SER A 473 -12.30 7.58 11.58
N ARG A 474 -11.42 8.42 11.02
CA ARG A 474 -11.71 9.81 10.65
C ARG A 474 -12.82 9.85 9.61
N PHE A 475 -12.72 9.05 8.55
CA PHE A 475 -13.73 8.95 7.51
C PHE A 475 -15.11 8.61 8.08
N LYS A 476 -15.21 7.60 8.96
CA LYS A 476 -16.46 7.24 9.66
C LYS A 476 -17.08 8.44 10.39
N ARG A 477 -16.28 9.14 11.20
CA ARG A 477 -16.74 10.32 11.96
C ARG A 477 -17.16 11.49 11.07
N ILE A 478 -16.45 11.69 9.96
CA ILE A 478 -16.76 12.74 9.00
C ILE A 478 -18.08 12.43 8.28
N MET A 479 -18.31 11.17 7.88
CA MET A 479 -19.58 10.72 7.29
C MET A 479 -20.75 10.95 8.25
N GLU A 480 -20.63 10.53 9.52
CA GLU A 480 -21.67 10.75 10.54
C GLU A 480 -21.98 12.24 10.75
N ARG A 481 -20.95 13.10 10.71
CA ARG A 481 -21.14 14.55 10.82
C ARG A 481 -21.79 15.12 9.57
N ALA A 482 -21.35 14.69 8.39
CA ALA A 482 -21.88 15.13 7.10
C ALA A 482 -23.38 14.85 6.97
N GLU A 483 -23.83 13.68 7.44
CA GLU A 483 -25.24 13.30 7.52
C GLU A 483 -26.03 14.23 8.46
N LYS A 484 -25.53 14.47 9.68
CA LYS A 484 -26.17 15.38 10.65
C LYS A 484 -26.30 16.81 10.14
N GLU A 485 -25.30 17.25 9.38
CA GLU A 485 -25.22 18.60 8.84
C GLU A 485 -25.89 18.73 7.47
N LYS A 486 -26.54 17.68 6.95
CA LYS A 486 -27.14 17.61 5.60
C LYS A 486 -28.03 18.80 5.23
N PHE A 487 -28.78 19.35 6.19
CA PHE A 487 -29.74 20.44 5.96
C PHE A 487 -29.27 21.80 6.48
N LEU A 488 -27.99 21.95 6.88
CA LEU A 488 -27.47 23.24 7.30
C LEU A 488 -27.32 24.22 6.13
N PRO A 489 -27.61 25.52 6.33
CA PRO A 489 -27.35 26.56 5.32
C PRO A 489 -25.85 26.89 5.20
N GLY A 490 -25.45 27.57 4.12
CA GLY A 490 -24.07 28.06 3.93
C GLY A 490 -23.07 26.98 3.53
N LYS A 491 -23.53 25.92 2.86
CA LYS A 491 -22.69 24.84 2.37
C LYS A 491 -21.97 25.22 1.08
N VAL A 492 -20.81 24.59 0.89
CA VAL A 492 -19.94 24.78 -0.27
C VAL A 492 -20.02 23.52 -1.13
N THR A 493 -20.33 23.70 -2.41
CA THR A 493 -20.26 22.61 -3.40
C THR A 493 -18.79 22.37 -3.73
N ILE A 494 -18.39 21.10 -3.76
CA ILE A 494 -17.04 20.75 -4.20
C ILE A 494 -16.99 20.91 -5.71
N ILE A 495 -16.27 21.92 -6.20
CA ILE A 495 -16.01 22.07 -7.63
C ILE A 495 -14.82 21.19 -7.96
N GLU A 496 -15.07 20.17 -8.77
CA GLU A 496 -14.01 19.30 -9.26
C GLU A 496 -13.31 19.94 -10.45
N ALA A 497 -11.99 20.06 -10.37
CA ALA A 497 -11.20 20.49 -11.49
C ALA A 497 -11.30 19.42 -12.59
N LYS A 498 -11.80 19.79 -13.76
CA LYS A 498 -11.77 18.92 -14.95
C LYS A 498 -10.31 18.62 -15.29
N GLU A 499 -10.00 17.34 -15.50
CA GLU A 499 -8.66 16.88 -15.87
C GLU A 499 -8.67 16.31 -17.29
N THR A 500 -7.53 16.40 -17.97
CA THR A 500 -7.30 15.68 -19.24
C THR A 500 -6.81 14.27 -18.98
N ARG A 501 -6.97 13.39 -19.95
CA ARG A 501 -6.44 12.03 -19.97
C ARG A 501 -4.90 12.07 -19.87
N THR A 502 -4.34 10.99 -19.33
CA THR A 502 -2.89 10.75 -19.41
C THR A 502 -2.48 10.68 -20.88
N PRO A 503 -1.57 11.54 -21.36
CA PRO A 503 -1.07 11.48 -22.72
C PRO A 503 -0.43 10.11 -22.98
N ASN A 504 -0.66 9.57 -24.17
CA ASN A 504 -0.04 8.31 -24.59
C ASN A 504 1.36 8.58 -25.13
N LYS A 505 2.25 7.60 -24.97
CA LYS A 505 3.58 7.66 -25.59
C LYS A 505 3.43 7.69 -27.11
N PRO A 506 4.01 8.66 -27.83
CA PRO A 506 3.95 8.68 -29.28
C PRO A 506 4.63 7.43 -29.86
N LYS A 507 3.97 6.77 -30.82
CA LYS A 507 4.55 5.61 -31.53
C LYS A 507 5.77 6.11 -32.33
N LYS A 508 6.94 5.50 -32.14
CA LYS A 508 8.09 5.74 -33.03
C LYS A 508 7.68 5.24 -34.41
N ASN A 509 7.55 6.14 -35.38
CA ASN A 509 7.47 5.72 -36.77
C ASN A 509 8.76 4.97 -37.10
N GLU A 510 8.66 3.68 -37.36
CA GLU A 510 9.75 2.94 -37.98
C GLU A 510 10.05 3.63 -39.30
N THR A 511 11.20 4.31 -39.36
CA THR A 511 11.73 4.81 -40.62
C THR A 511 11.98 3.60 -41.50
N THR A 512 11.11 3.38 -42.47
CA THR A 512 11.29 2.44 -43.56
C THR A 512 12.65 2.74 -44.17
N LYS A 513 13.64 1.87 -43.92
CA LYS A 513 14.90 1.91 -44.65
C LYS A 513 14.57 1.58 -46.10
N VAL A 514 14.66 2.60 -46.96
CA VAL A 514 14.60 2.48 -48.42
C VAL A 514 15.83 1.74 -48.92
#